data_AF-A0A067MXP3-F1
#
_entry.id   AF-A0A067MXP3-F1
#
_cell.length_a   1.000
_cell.length_b   1.000
_cell.length_c   1.000
_cell.angle_alpha   90.00
_cell.angle_beta   90.00
_cell.angle_gamma   90.00
#
_symmetry.space_group_name_H-M   'P 1'
#
loop_
_entity.id
_entity.type
_entity.pdbx_description
1 polymer ?
#
loop_
_entity_poly.entity_id
_entity_poly.type
_entity_poly.pdbx_seq_one_letter_code
_entity_poly.pdbx_strand_id
1 'polypeptide(L)'
;MEQQEHRHSLIKTIGRDLFSTTGPRQLIKCVAHAIIGHHSLFEGGWLHRDVSICNILFIPSGLRGANSDKFYCKFPWTSGMERIGMLIDHGHAIKWRDLSGEAGLQRMGTIPFMSSRLLKAWESEETVIHHPLDDLESFLWVTMWVVAFHDTNKATYKEWRDAFTAPRDLLRHVRSGVVREHSYDESKTPRQRAFFRLMGNILTELENQGRSSFFATTLASPLQASQLKQYKDVAILCYHKIVDMLIEADQLVPESWAEM
;
A
#
# COMPACT_ATOMS: atom_id res chain seq x y z
N MET A 1 -24.63 -8.78 -29.20
CA MET A 1 -23.95 -9.89 -28.52
C MET A 1 -22.59 -9.37 -28.09
N GLU A 2 -22.41 -9.02 -26.82
CA GLU A 2 -21.07 -8.72 -26.28
C GLU A 2 -20.29 -10.04 -26.22
N GLN A 3 -19.14 -10.10 -26.89
CA GLN A 3 -18.22 -11.21 -26.75
C GLN A 3 -17.55 -11.09 -25.38
N GLN A 4 -17.78 -12.08 -24.52
CA GLN A 4 -17.08 -12.19 -23.24
C GLN A 4 -15.71 -12.83 -23.50
N GLU A 5 -14.65 -12.02 -23.53
CA GLU A 5 -13.28 -12.52 -23.62
C GLU A 5 -12.78 -12.97 -22.24
N HIS A 6 -12.50 -14.26 -22.09
CA HIS A 6 -11.77 -14.79 -20.93
C HIS A 6 -10.27 -14.70 -21.16
N ARG A 7 -9.56 -13.98 -20.30
CA ARG A 7 -8.10 -13.84 -20.33
C ARG A 7 -7.51 -14.48 -19.07
N HIS A 8 -6.53 -15.36 -19.25
CA HIS A 8 -5.76 -15.96 -18.16
C HIS A 8 -4.33 -15.42 -18.20
N SER A 9 -3.87 -14.86 -17.09
CA SER A 9 -2.48 -14.43 -16.93
C SER A 9 -1.70 -15.51 -16.17
N LEU A 10 -0.67 -16.06 -16.79
CA LEU A 10 0.23 -17.03 -16.16
C LEU A 10 1.50 -16.32 -15.68
N ILE A 11 1.73 -16.34 -14.37
CA ILE A 11 2.91 -15.76 -13.74
C ILE A 11 3.85 -16.91 -13.37
N LYS A 12 5.11 -16.85 -13.81
CA LYS A 12 6.12 -17.89 -13.52
C LYS A 12 6.45 -17.99 -12.03
N THR A 13 6.38 -16.87 -11.33
CA THR A 13 6.67 -16.75 -9.90
C THR A 13 5.53 -17.33 -9.08
N ILE A 14 5.84 -18.29 -8.23
CA ILE A 14 4.91 -18.81 -7.22
C ILE A 14 5.12 -18.02 -5.92
N GLY A 15 4.09 -17.27 -5.53
CA GLY A 15 4.04 -16.57 -4.25
C GLY A 15 3.06 -17.21 -3.26
N ARG A 16 3.11 -16.74 -2.02
CA ARG A 16 2.20 -17.07 -0.92
C ARG A 16 1.51 -15.81 -0.44
N ASP A 17 0.44 -15.99 0.34
CA ASP A 17 -0.20 -14.88 1.06
C ASP A 17 0.75 -14.25 2.10
N LEU A 18 0.46 -13.01 2.51
CA LEU A 18 1.25 -12.29 3.51
C LEU A 18 1.20 -12.92 4.92
N PHE A 19 0.15 -13.68 5.25
CA PHE A 19 0.07 -14.41 6.52
C PHE A 19 1.04 -15.59 6.59
N SER A 20 1.61 -16.01 5.45
CA SER A 20 2.64 -17.05 5.40
C SER A 20 4.04 -16.56 5.77
N THR A 21 4.20 -15.28 6.13
CA THR A 21 5.47 -14.74 6.63
C THR A 21 5.79 -15.29 8.02
N THR A 22 7.07 -15.44 8.35
CA THR A 22 7.52 -16.02 9.63
C THR A 22 7.41 -15.06 10.81
N GLY A 23 7.32 -13.75 10.54
CA GLY A 23 7.21 -12.72 11.55
C GLY A 23 6.99 -11.33 10.95
N PRO A 24 6.72 -10.33 11.81
CA PRO A 24 6.42 -8.97 11.39
C PRO A 24 7.59 -8.30 10.66
N ARG A 25 8.84 -8.59 11.06
CA ARG A 25 10.05 -8.17 10.33
C ARG A 25 10.05 -8.63 8.87
N GLN A 26 9.73 -9.89 8.62
CA GLN A 26 9.66 -10.42 7.26
C GLN A 26 8.49 -9.81 6.47
N LEU A 27 7.34 -9.58 7.13
CA LEU A 27 6.21 -8.87 6.53
C LEU A 27 6.59 -7.46 6.06
N ILE A 28 7.24 -6.66 6.93
CA ILE A 28 7.65 -5.30 6.59
C ILE A 28 8.58 -5.30 5.38
N LYS A 29 9.58 -6.18 5.34
CA LYS A 29 10.48 -6.33 4.18
C LYS A 29 9.74 -6.76 2.91
N CYS A 30 8.78 -7.68 3.04
CA CYS A 30 7.93 -8.10 1.92
C CYS A 30 7.11 -6.92 1.36
N VAL A 31 6.45 -6.15 2.23
CA VAL A 31 5.69 -4.97 1.81
C VAL A 31 6.61 -3.90 1.23
N ALA A 32 7.79 -3.66 1.81
CA ALA A 32 8.77 -2.72 1.28
C ALA A 32 9.24 -3.11 -0.14
N HIS A 33 9.49 -4.38 -0.41
CA HIS A 33 9.78 -4.86 -1.77
C HIS A 33 8.60 -4.66 -2.73
N ALA A 34 7.35 -4.85 -2.26
CA ALA A 34 6.17 -4.57 -3.07
C ALA A 34 6.01 -3.07 -3.38
N ILE A 35 6.34 -2.18 -2.43
CA ILE A 35 6.40 -0.73 -2.63
C ILE A 35 7.48 -0.37 -3.65
N ILE A 36 8.65 -1.01 -3.63
CA ILE A 36 9.68 -0.81 -4.67
C ILE A 36 9.16 -1.25 -6.05
N GLY A 37 8.41 -2.35 -6.12
CA GLY A 37 7.70 -2.76 -7.34
C GLY A 37 6.69 -1.70 -7.81
N HIS A 38 5.91 -1.14 -6.89
CA HIS A 38 4.97 -0.04 -7.17
C HIS A 38 5.69 1.24 -7.63
N HIS A 39 6.82 1.58 -7.02
CA HIS A 39 7.67 2.69 -7.42
C HIS A 39 8.19 2.51 -8.85
N SER A 40 8.63 1.30 -9.21
CA SER A 40 9.02 0.96 -10.58
C SER A 40 7.85 1.11 -11.57
N LEU A 41 6.64 0.71 -11.18
CA LEU A 41 5.42 0.87 -11.98
C LEU A 41 5.10 2.36 -12.22
N PHE A 42 5.18 3.17 -11.15
CA PHE A 42 4.98 4.62 -11.19
C PHE A 42 5.99 5.34 -12.09
N GLU A 43 7.27 5.04 -11.91
CA GLU A 43 8.32 5.61 -12.76
C GLU A 43 8.15 5.23 -14.24
N GLY A 44 7.60 4.03 -14.50
CA GLY A 44 7.21 3.53 -15.80
C GLY A 44 5.95 4.15 -16.41
N GLY A 45 5.27 5.05 -15.68
CA GLY A 45 4.12 5.79 -16.21
C GLY A 45 2.76 5.37 -15.66
N TRP A 46 2.70 4.41 -14.72
CA TRP A 46 1.46 3.74 -14.32
C TRP A 46 1.15 3.85 -12.83
N LEU A 47 -0.12 3.96 -12.47
CA LEU A 47 -0.62 3.84 -11.10
C LEU A 47 -1.41 2.56 -10.95
N HIS A 48 -1.34 1.93 -9.78
CA HIS A 48 -1.96 0.63 -9.55
C HIS A 48 -3.45 0.74 -9.22
N ARG A 49 -3.78 1.62 -8.25
CA ARG A 49 -5.14 1.94 -7.79
C ARG A 49 -5.93 0.83 -7.10
N ASP A 50 -5.27 -0.27 -6.75
CA ASP A 50 -5.92 -1.40 -6.08
C ASP A 50 -4.93 -2.23 -5.27
N VAL A 51 -4.11 -1.55 -4.46
CA VAL A 51 -3.25 -2.24 -3.51
C VAL A 51 -4.14 -2.87 -2.43
N SER A 52 -4.01 -4.19 -2.27
CA SER A 52 -4.77 -4.97 -1.30
C SER A 52 -3.96 -6.17 -0.81
N ILE A 53 -4.43 -6.82 0.25
CA ILE A 53 -3.79 -8.03 0.79
C ILE A 53 -3.69 -9.17 -0.25
N CYS A 54 -4.63 -9.25 -1.19
CA CYS A 54 -4.64 -10.28 -2.24
C CYS A 54 -3.69 -9.93 -3.40
N ASN A 55 -3.30 -8.66 -3.52
CA ASN A 55 -2.47 -8.16 -4.63
C ASN A 55 -0.99 -8.05 -4.25
N ILE A 56 -0.61 -8.50 -3.05
CA ILE A 56 0.79 -8.58 -2.61
C ILE A 56 1.14 -10.03 -2.29
N LEU A 57 2.16 -10.54 -2.95
CA LEU A 57 2.66 -11.89 -2.74
C LEU A 57 3.96 -11.89 -1.96
N PHE A 58 4.04 -12.76 -0.95
CA PHE A 58 5.27 -13.14 -0.29
C PHE A 58 5.98 -14.25 -1.08
N ILE A 59 7.30 -14.14 -1.25
CA ILE A 59 8.12 -15.07 -2.03
C ILE A 59 9.20 -15.65 -1.09
N PRO A 60 8.94 -16.80 -0.45
CA PRO A 60 9.82 -17.35 0.59
C PRO A 60 11.25 -17.62 0.11
N SER A 61 11.40 -18.09 -1.13
CA SER A 61 12.70 -18.42 -1.73
C SER A 61 13.39 -17.22 -2.37
N GLY A 62 12.76 -16.04 -2.31
CA GLY A 62 13.22 -14.85 -2.99
C GLY A 62 13.17 -14.91 -4.52
N LEU A 63 13.13 -13.74 -5.16
CA LEU A 63 13.35 -13.64 -6.61
C LEU A 63 14.82 -13.40 -6.92
N ARG A 64 15.41 -14.30 -7.71
CA ARG A 64 16.75 -14.17 -8.29
C ARG A 64 16.63 -13.71 -9.75
N GLY A 65 17.37 -12.67 -10.15
CA GLY A 65 17.35 -12.19 -11.54
C GLY A 65 18.09 -10.88 -11.78
N ALA A 66 18.86 -10.83 -12.87
CA ALA A 66 19.95 -9.89 -13.16
C ALA A 66 19.55 -8.50 -13.72
N ASN A 67 18.26 -8.23 -13.98
CA ASN A 67 17.82 -6.99 -14.66
C ASN A 67 16.94 -6.05 -13.79
N SER A 68 16.77 -6.35 -12.50
CA SER A 68 15.98 -5.52 -11.57
C SER A 68 16.82 -4.54 -10.73
N ASP A 69 18.14 -4.52 -10.92
CA ASP A 69 19.03 -3.71 -10.08
C ASP A 69 18.72 -2.21 -10.16
N LYS A 70 18.29 -1.68 -11.30
CA LYS A 70 18.16 -0.22 -11.48
C LYS A 70 17.19 0.46 -10.50
N PHE A 71 16.14 -0.23 -10.07
CA PHE A 71 15.17 0.34 -9.11
C PHE A 71 15.50 -0.05 -7.67
N TYR A 72 15.92 -1.30 -7.45
CA TYR A 72 16.30 -1.77 -6.12
C TYR A 72 17.56 -1.08 -5.61
N CYS A 73 18.56 -0.81 -6.47
CA CYS A 73 19.79 -0.10 -6.09
C CYS A 73 19.57 1.34 -5.64
N LYS A 74 18.39 1.92 -5.89
CA LYS A 74 18.00 3.23 -5.33
C LYS A 74 17.70 3.15 -3.83
N PHE A 75 17.52 1.95 -3.28
CA PHE A 75 17.25 1.67 -1.88
C PHE A 75 18.43 0.89 -1.29
N PRO A 76 19.42 1.56 -0.64
CA PRO A 76 20.67 0.93 -0.22
C PRO A 76 20.50 -0.30 0.68
N TRP A 77 19.45 -0.32 1.51
CA TRP A 77 19.14 -1.44 2.41
C TRP A 77 18.86 -2.75 1.66
N THR A 78 18.50 -2.70 0.37
CA THR A 78 18.23 -3.91 -0.44
C THR A 78 19.49 -4.61 -0.95
N SER A 79 20.66 -3.99 -0.77
CA SER A 79 21.93 -4.54 -1.27
C SER A 79 22.21 -5.93 -0.70
N GLY A 80 22.39 -6.90 -1.59
CA GLY A 80 22.63 -8.30 -1.22
C GLY A 80 21.41 -9.05 -0.67
N MET A 81 20.21 -8.44 -0.68
CA MET A 81 18.99 -9.09 -0.22
C MET A 81 18.27 -9.81 -1.36
N GLU A 82 17.66 -10.95 -1.02
CA GLU A 82 16.69 -11.56 -1.90
C GLU A 82 15.35 -10.81 -1.85
N ARG A 83 14.71 -10.67 -3.01
CA ARG A 83 13.43 -9.96 -3.14
C ARG A 83 12.29 -10.88 -2.76
N ILE A 84 11.74 -10.67 -1.58
CA ILE A 84 10.71 -11.54 -0.99
C ILE A 84 9.28 -11.01 -1.14
N GLY A 85 9.06 -9.88 -1.82
CA GLY A 85 7.75 -9.29 -2.00
C GLY A 85 7.49 -8.86 -3.44
N MET A 86 6.26 -9.04 -3.90
CA MET A 86 5.85 -8.70 -5.27
C MET A 86 4.41 -8.18 -5.29
N LEU A 87 4.21 -7.01 -5.88
CA LEU A 87 2.89 -6.50 -6.22
C LEU A 87 2.42 -7.14 -7.53
N ILE A 88 1.17 -7.61 -7.55
CA ILE A 88 0.53 -8.24 -8.70
C ILE A 88 -0.79 -7.54 -9.04
N ASP A 89 -1.46 -8.02 -10.08
CA ASP A 89 -2.77 -7.56 -10.54
C ASP A 89 -2.82 -6.08 -10.97
N HIS A 90 -2.45 -5.86 -12.22
CA HIS A 90 -2.48 -4.54 -12.84
C HIS A 90 -3.79 -4.28 -13.62
N GLY A 91 -4.86 -5.04 -13.37
CA GLY A 91 -6.14 -4.92 -14.09
C GLY A 91 -6.80 -3.54 -13.95
N HIS A 92 -6.47 -2.80 -12.89
CA HIS A 92 -6.97 -1.46 -12.61
C HIS A 92 -5.95 -0.35 -12.84
N ALA A 93 -4.76 -0.72 -13.35
CA ALA A 93 -3.68 0.19 -13.54
C ALA A 93 -3.96 1.16 -14.69
N ILE A 94 -3.65 2.43 -14.48
CA ILE A 94 -3.84 3.48 -15.49
C ILE A 94 -2.59 4.32 -15.63
N LYS A 95 -2.41 4.93 -16.79
CA LYS A 95 -1.33 5.89 -16.97
C LYS A 95 -1.60 7.10 -16.11
N TRP A 96 -0.64 7.50 -15.29
CA TRP A 96 -0.85 8.64 -14.40
C TRP A 96 -0.95 9.98 -15.15
N ARG A 97 -0.58 10.02 -16.44
CA ARG A 97 -0.81 11.17 -17.33
C ARG A 97 -2.25 11.29 -17.80
N ASP A 98 -3.01 10.19 -17.76
CA ASP A 98 -4.39 10.11 -18.21
C ASP A 98 -5.37 10.21 -17.03
N LEU A 99 -4.88 10.58 -15.84
CA LEU A 99 -5.66 10.66 -14.60
C LEU A 99 -6.87 11.59 -14.68
N SER A 100 -6.79 12.66 -15.47
CA SER A 100 -7.89 13.60 -15.66
C SER A 100 -8.96 13.10 -16.64
N GLY A 101 -8.72 11.97 -17.31
CA GLY A 101 -9.71 11.33 -18.18
C GLY A 101 -10.75 10.54 -17.39
N GLU A 102 -11.83 10.13 -18.06
CA GLU A 102 -12.95 9.38 -17.44
C GLU A 102 -12.47 8.16 -16.63
N ALA A 103 -11.53 7.38 -17.17
CA ALA A 103 -10.98 6.21 -16.49
C ALA A 103 -10.25 6.55 -15.17
N GLY A 104 -9.63 7.73 -15.08
CA GLY A 104 -8.94 8.20 -13.87
C GLY A 104 -9.87 8.71 -12.78
N LEU A 105 -11.06 9.18 -13.17
CA LEU A 105 -12.14 9.61 -12.26
C LEU A 105 -12.98 8.43 -11.74
N GLN A 106 -12.84 7.25 -12.35
CA GLN A 106 -13.51 6.04 -11.86
C GLN A 106 -13.03 5.66 -10.47
N ARG A 107 -14.02 5.34 -9.64
CA ARG A 107 -13.88 4.87 -8.27
C ARG A 107 -13.32 3.45 -8.26
N MET A 108 -12.02 3.33 -7.95
CA MET A 108 -11.32 2.05 -7.86
C MET A 108 -10.72 1.80 -6.49
N GLY A 109 -10.47 0.53 -6.22
CA GLY A 109 -9.70 0.07 -5.07
C GLY A 109 -10.51 -0.78 -4.11
N THR A 110 -9.78 -1.56 -3.33
CA THR A 110 -10.34 -2.39 -2.26
C THR A 110 -10.60 -1.52 -1.03
N ILE A 111 -11.89 -1.23 -0.77
CA ILE A 111 -12.38 -0.29 0.25
C ILE A 111 -11.63 -0.36 1.61
N PRO A 112 -11.38 -1.54 2.24
CA PRO A 112 -10.62 -1.62 3.50
C PRO A 112 -9.23 -0.98 3.48
N PHE A 113 -8.56 -1.01 2.33
CA PHE A 113 -7.19 -0.55 2.15
C PHE A 113 -7.13 0.83 1.49
N MET A 114 -8.23 1.32 0.93
CA MET A 114 -8.33 2.61 0.26
C MET A 114 -7.83 3.77 1.14
N SER A 115 -7.20 4.78 0.55
CA SER A 115 -6.70 5.94 1.30
C SER A 115 -7.82 6.74 1.96
N SER A 116 -7.52 7.40 3.06
CA SER A 116 -8.50 8.17 3.84
C SER A 116 -9.10 9.34 3.03
N ARG A 117 -8.29 9.91 2.12
CA ARG A 117 -8.70 10.96 1.18
C ARG A 117 -9.68 10.43 0.13
N LEU A 118 -9.42 9.27 -0.48
CA LEU A 118 -10.33 8.66 -1.45
C LEU A 118 -11.65 8.25 -0.80
N LEU A 119 -11.60 7.68 0.41
CA LEU A 119 -12.80 7.39 1.20
C LEU A 119 -13.63 8.65 1.46
N LYS A 120 -12.99 9.80 1.71
CA LYS A 120 -13.67 11.09 1.93
C LYS A 120 -14.35 11.61 0.69
N ALA A 121 -13.67 11.57 -0.44
CA ALA A 121 -14.28 11.95 -1.69
C ALA A 121 -15.47 11.05 -2.03
N TRP A 122 -15.36 9.74 -1.78
CA TRP A 122 -16.47 8.82 -2.02
C TRP A 122 -17.69 9.11 -1.15
N GLU A 123 -17.47 9.44 0.13
CA GLU A 123 -18.50 9.84 1.10
C GLU A 123 -19.21 11.12 0.68
N SER A 124 -18.47 12.13 0.20
CA SER A 124 -19.02 13.41 -0.25
C SER A 124 -19.48 13.42 -1.71
N GLU A 125 -19.55 12.24 -2.33
CA GLU A 125 -19.81 12.03 -3.76
C GLU A 125 -18.86 12.76 -4.73
N GLU A 126 -17.77 13.31 -4.22
CA GLU A 126 -16.76 14.01 -4.99
C GLU A 126 -15.98 13.02 -5.89
N THR A 127 -15.56 13.53 -7.04
CA THR A 127 -14.59 12.84 -7.88
C THR A 127 -13.21 13.38 -7.54
N VAL A 128 -12.34 12.47 -7.11
CA VAL A 128 -10.94 12.79 -6.87
C VAL A 128 -10.07 11.83 -7.64
N ILE A 129 -8.98 12.37 -8.14
CA ILE A 129 -8.00 11.60 -8.86
C ILE A 129 -7.13 10.82 -7.87
N HIS A 130 -6.84 9.57 -8.21
CA HIS A 130 -5.95 8.67 -7.47
C HIS A 130 -4.48 9.09 -7.62
N HIS A 131 -3.73 9.11 -6.51
CA HIS A 131 -2.31 9.46 -6.41
C HIS A 131 -1.47 8.24 -6.05
N PRO A 132 -0.16 8.24 -6.37
CA PRO A 132 0.76 7.22 -5.84
C PRO A 132 0.77 7.18 -4.31
N LEU A 133 0.51 8.32 -3.65
CA LEU A 133 0.39 8.41 -2.20
C LEU A 133 -0.83 7.65 -1.68
N ASP A 134 -1.92 7.51 -2.44
CA ASP A 134 -3.05 6.71 -1.99
C ASP A 134 -2.71 5.22 -1.98
N ASP A 135 -2.02 4.74 -3.02
CA ASP A 135 -1.49 3.37 -3.07
C ASP A 135 -0.47 3.13 -1.93
N LEU A 136 0.38 4.13 -1.60
CA LEU A 136 1.29 4.06 -0.44
C LEU A 136 0.52 3.94 0.88
N GLU A 137 -0.58 4.67 1.05
CA GLU A 137 -1.43 4.54 2.25
C GLU A 137 -1.99 3.12 2.33
N SER A 138 -2.44 2.57 1.21
CA SER A 138 -2.96 1.20 1.14
C SER A 138 -1.94 0.15 1.59
N PHE A 139 -0.65 0.28 1.26
CA PHE A 139 0.38 -0.62 1.77
C PHE A 139 0.49 -0.60 3.30
N LEU A 140 0.36 0.57 3.92
CA LEU A 140 0.39 0.73 5.38
C LEU A 140 -0.81 0.04 6.02
N TRP A 141 -1.99 0.19 5.42
CA TRP A 141 -3.21 -0.50 5.86
C TRP A 141 -3.12 -2.01 5.71
N VAL A 142 -2.55 -2.52 4.62
CA VAL A 142 -2.29 -3.97 4.47
C VAL A 142 -1.33 -4.47 5.55
N THR A 143 -0.27 -3.72 5.86
CA THR A 143 0.72 -4.13 6.88
C THR A 143 0.08 -4.20 8.26
N MET A 144 -0.64 -3.15 8.66
CA MET A 144 -1.37 -3.11 9.93
C MET A 144 -2.44 -4.22 10.02
N TRP A 145 -3.12 -4.50 8.90
CA TRP A 145 -4.10 -5.57 8.83
C TRP A 145 -3.46 -6.92 9.13
N VAL A 146 -2.37 -7.27 8.45
CA VAL A 146 -1.72 -8.57 8.68
C VAL A 146 -1.25 -8.69 10.13
N VAL A 147 -0.67 -7.62 10.70
CA VAL A 147 -0.26 -7.64 12.12
C VAL A 147 -1.43 -7.77 13.08
N ALA A 148 -2.53 -7.05 12.87
CA ALA A 148 -3.72 -7.12 13.73
C ALA A 148 -4.35 -8.52 13.76
N PHE A 149 -4.28 -9.23 12.63
CA PHE A 149 -5.02 -10.47 12.42
C PHE A 149 -4.17 -11.73 12.29
N HIS A 150 -2.85 -11.62 12.45
CA HIS A 150 -1.94 -12.75 12.28
C HIS A 150 -2.31 -13.94 13.17
N ASP A 151 -2.64 -13.67 14.44
CA ASP A 151 -2.98 -14.70 15.43
C ASP A 151 -4.49 -14.95 15.57
N THR A 152 -5.31 -14.23 14.79
CA THR A 152 -6.75 -14.41 14.81
C THR A 152 -7.17 -15.54 13.88
N ASN A 153 -8.08 -16.41 14.34
CA ASN A 153 -8.64 -17.46 13.51
C ASN A 153 -9.28 -16.85 12.24
N LYS A 154 -9.26 -17.56 11.09
CA LYS A 154 -9.86 -17.14 9.82
C LYS A 154 -11.32 -16.67 9.92
N ALA A 155 -12.02 -17.02 11.00
CA ALA A 155 -13.35 -16.49 11.32
C ALA A 155 -13.36 -14.98 11.60
N THR A 156 -12.40 -14.45 12.37
CA THR A 156 -12.26 -13.02 12.66
C THR A 156 -11.91 -12.23 11.41
N TYR A 157 -11.11 -12.81 10.50
CA TYR A 157 -10.88 -12.27 9.15
C TYR A 157 -12.18 -12.10 8.35
N LYS A 158 -13.09 -13.08 8.42
CA LYS A 158 -14.38 -13.03 7.73
C LYS A 158 -15.30 -11.99 8.35
N GLU A 159 -15.40 -11.95 9.69
CA GLU A 159 -16.15 -10.93 10.42
C GLU A 159 -15.64 -9.53 10.12
N TRP A 160 -14.33 -9.33 10.01
CA TRP A 160 -13.75 -8.04 9.63
C TRP A 160 -13.98 -7.73 8.15
N ARG A 161 -13.74 -8.66 7.24
CA ARG A 161 -14.09 -8.47 5.81
C ARG A 161 -15.56 -8.07 5.65
N ASP A 162 -16.44 -8.70 6.42
CA ASP A 162 -17.87 -8.42 6.41
C ASP A 162 -18.18 -7.11 7.16
N ALA A 163 -17.46 -6.72 8.22
CA ALA A 163 -17.55 -5.40 8.86
C ALA A 163 -17.12 -4.26 7.91
N PHE A 164 -16.23 -4.54 6.95
CA PHE A 164 -15.88 -3.60 5.89
C PHE A 164 -16.87 -3.61 4.69
N THR A 165 -17.97 -4.37 4.80
CA THR A 165 -19.19 -4.12 4.01
C THR A 165 -20.12 -3.09 4.67
N ALA A 166 -19.76 -2.56 5.85
CA ALA A 166 -20.44 -1.43 6.47
C ALA A 166 -20.48 -0.20 5.53
N PRO A 167 -21.45 0.71 5.73
CA PRO A 167 -21.51 1.97 4.98
C PRO A 167 -20.15 2.67 4.97
N ARG A 168 -19.74 3.13 3.79
CA ARG A 168 -18.38 3.63 3.49
C ARG A 168 -17.96 4.76 4.42
N ASP A 169 -18.94 5.54 4.84
CA ASP A 169 -18.94 6.67 5.77
C ASP A 169 -18.41 6.29 7.18
N LEU A 170 -18.58 5.03 7.58
CA LEU A 170 -18.11 4.53 8.87
C LEU A 170 -16.64 4.08 8.83
N LEU A 171 -16.10 3.74 7.66
CA LEU A 171 -14.82 3.04 7.56
C LEU A 171 -13.63 3.91 7.95
N ARG A 172 -13.66 5.21 7.67
CA ARG A 172 -12.60 6.14 8.14
C ARG A 172 -12.57 6.19 9.66
N HIS A 173 -13.75 6.29 10.28
CA HIS A 173 -13.90 6.32 11.73
C HIS A 173 -13.42 5.01 12.36
N VAL A 174 -13.84 3.86 11.80
CA VAL A 174 -13.38 2.53 12.21
C VAL A 174 -11.86 2.44 12.14
N ARG A 175 -11.24 2.86 11.04
CA ARG A 175 -9.77 2.81 10.86
C ARG A 175 -9.01 3.67 11.87
N SER A 176 -9.48 4.90 12.12
CA SER A 176 -8.90 5.74 13.17
C SER A 176 -9.05 5.13 14.57
N GLY A 177 -10.21 4.50 14.83
CA GLY A 177 -10.47 3.74 16.04
C GLY A 177 -9.51 2.57 16.20
N VAL A 178 -9.27 1.81 15.13
CA VAL A 178 -8.38 0.64 15.12
C VAL A 178 -6.94 1.02 15.43
N VAL A 179 -6.42 2.08 14.78
CA VAL A 179 -5.07 2.58 15.08
C VAL A 179 -4.99 3.00 16.54
N ARG A 180 -5.98 3.73 17.06
CA ARG A 180 -6.01 4.17 18.45
C ARG A 180 -6.09 3.00 19.43
N GLU A 181 -7.02 2.06 19.21
CA GLU A 181 -7.21 0.87 20.03
C GLU A 181 -5.92 0.05 20.07
N HIS A 182 -5.35 -0.30 18.92
CA HIS A 182 -4.13 -1.11 18.89
C HIS A 182 -2.88 -0.35 19.37
N SER A 183 -2.91 0.98 19.41
CA SER A 183 -1.82 1.81 19.94
C SER A 183 -1.83 1.94 21.46
N TYR A 184 -3.01 1.87 22.10
CA TYR A 184 -3.19 2.25 23.51
C TYR A 184 -3.89 1.19 24.36
N ASP A 185 -4.47 0.15 23.78
CA ASP A 185 -5.10 -0.95 24.53
C ASP A 185 -4.04 -1.77 25.29
N GLU A 186 -4.23 -1.87 26.61
CA GLU A 186 -3.35 -2.59 27.52
C GLU A 186 -3.38 -4.11 27.27
N SER A 187 -4.44 -4.64 26.64
CA SER A 187 -4.54 -6.06 26.25
C SER A 187 -3.54 -6.47 25.18
N LYS A 188 -3.02 -5.51 24.40
CA LYS A 188 -2.00 -5.74 23.37
C LYS A 188 -0.60 -5.83 23.98
N THR A 189 0.35 -6.42 23.26
CA THR A 189 1.74 -6.39 23.72
C THR A 189 2.33 -4.98 23.60
N PRO A 190 3.38 -4.63 24.37
CA PRO A 190 4.09 -3.36 24.19
C PRO A 190 4.64 -3.16 22.77
N ARG A 191 5.04 -4.26 22.10
CA ARG A 191 5.58 -4.24 20.74
C ARG A 191 4.51 -3.99 19.69
N GLN A 192 3.35 -4.63 19.81
CA GLN A 192 2.17 -4.33 18.98
C GLN A 192 1.78 -2.86 19.13
N ARG A 193 1.65 -2.35 20.36
CA ARG A 193 1.34 -0.92 20.59
C ARG A 193 2.38 0.01 19.98
N ALA A 194 3.67 -0.31 20.08
CA ALA A 194 4.74 0.49 19.48
C ALA A 194 4.64 0.49 17.94
N PHE A 195 4.37 -0.67 17.34
CA PHE A 195 4.18 -0.82 15.90
C PHE A 195 3.01 0.03 15.39
N PHE A 196 1.83 -0.05 16.00
CA PHE A 196 0.67 0.73 15.56
C PHE A 196 0.86 2.24 15.73
N ARG A 197 1.56 2.68 16.78
CA ARG A 197 1.95 4.09 16.94
C ARG A 197 2.86 4.55 15.82
N LEU A 198 3.86 3.76 15.46
CA LEU A 198 4.75 4.06 14.35
C LEU A 198 4.01 4.13 13.02
N MET A 199 3.16 3.15 12.71
CA MET A 199 2.34 3.16 11.50
C MET A 199 1.41 4.38 11.46
N GLY A 200 0.84 4.79 12.59
CA GLY A 200 0.08 6.04 12.72
C GLY A 200 0.90 7.29 12.42
N ASN A 201 2.17 7.33 12.82
CA ASN A 201 3.07 8.43 12.49
C ASN A 201 3.38 8.48 10.99
N ILE A 202 3.63 7.32 10.36
CA ILE A 202 3.89 7.22 8.92
C ILE A 202 2.64 7.65 8.13
N LEU A 203 1.45 7.24 8.55
CA LEU A 203 0.19 7.70 7.97
C LEU A 203 0.03 9.22 8.06
N THR A 204 0.31 9.79 9.24
CA THR A 204 0.24 11.25 9.45
C THR A 204 1.21 12.00 8.52
N GLU A 205 2.43 11.48 8.37
CA GLU A 205 3.41 12.03 7.43
C GLU A 205 2.89 11.97 5.98
N LEU A 206 2.36 10.82 5.55
CA LEU A 206 1.83 10.64 4.21
C LEU A 206 0.63 11.57 3.93
N GLU A 207 -0.27 11.74 4.91
CA GLU A 207 -1.37 12.69 4.82
C GLU A 207 -0.88 14.14 4.66
N ASN A 208 0.15 14.53 5.44
CA ASN A 208 0.74 15.86 5.34
C ASN A 208 1.37 16.09 3.95
N GLN A 209 2.05 15.09 3.39
CA GLN A 209 2.58 15.16 2.03
C GLN A 209 1.47 15.29 0.99
N GLY A 210 0.39 14.50 1.12
CA GLY A 210 -0.76 14.54 0.22
C GLY A 210 -1.55 15.85 0.28
N ARG A 211 -1.54 16.54 1.43
CA ARG A 211 -2.14 17.87 1.62
C ARG A 211 -1.24 19.02 1.19
N SER A 212 0.04 18.77 0.85
CA SER A 212 0.90 19.81 0.31
C SER A 212 0.22 20.46 -0.90
N SER A 213 0.33 21.80 -1.01
CA SER A 213 -0.31 22.58 -2.07
C SER A 213 0.01 22.02 -3.45
N PHE A 214 1.19 21.44 -3.61
CA PHE A 214 1.62 20.81 -4.84
C PHE A 214 0.70 19.65 -5.27
N PHE A 215 0.49 18.60 -4.47
CA PHE A 215 -0.40 17.49 -4.86
C PHE A 215 -1.86 17.93 -5.00
N ALA A 216 -2.31 18.86 -4.14
CA ALA A 216 -3.67 19.38 -4.17
C ALA A 216 -3.99 20.18 -5.45
N THR A 217 -3.04 20.96 -5.98
CA THR A 217 -3.25 21.82 -7.16
C THR A 217 -2.95 21.12 -8.50
N THR A 218 -2.06 20.13 -8.49
CA THR A 218 -1.48 19.48 -9.69
C THR A 218 -2.47 18.60 -10.48
N LEU A 219 -3.72 18.44 -10.04
CA LEU A 219 -4.68 17.56 -10.71
C LEU A 219 -5.98 18.22 -11.16
N ALA A 220 -6.12 19.53 -10.95
CA ALA A 220 -7.30 20.29 -11.39
C ALA A 220 -7.24 20.70 -12.88
N SER A 221 -6.16 20.37 -13.60
CA SER A 221 -5.97 20.72 -15.02
C SER A 221 -4.96 19.78 -15.69
N PRO A 222 -5.00 19.62 -17.03
CA PRO A 222 -3.95 18.91 -17.76
C PRO A 222 -2.57 19.52 -17.43
N LEU A 223 -1.67 18.68 -16.95
CA LEU A 223 -0.36 19.14 -16.49
C LEU A 223 0.57 19.48 -17.66
N GLN A 224 1.23 20.64 -17.57
CA GLN A 224 2.35 20.96 -18.46
C GLN A 224 3.55 20.05 -18.18
N ALA A 225 4.44 19.89 -19.17
CA ALA A 225 5.60 19.01 -19.07
C ALA A 225 6.51 19.30 -17.85
N SER A 226 6.68 20.57 -17.49
CA SER A 226 7.43 21.00 -16.30
C SER A 226 6.77 20.53 -14.99
N GLN A 227 5.45 20.61 -14.91
CA GLN A 227 4.68 20.19 -13.73
C GLN A 227 4.63 18.66 -13.62
N LEU A 228 4.57 17.93 -14.74
CA LEU A 228 4.67 16.47 -14.76
C LEU A 228 6.01 15.97 -14.19
N LYS A 229 7.12 16.64 -14.53
CA LYS A 229 8.43 16.31 -13.98
C LYS A 229 8.48 16.55 -12.48
N GLN A 230 8.06 17.74 -12.04
CA GLN A 230 8.00 18.07 -10.61
C GLN A 230 7.10 17.08 -9.85
N TYR A 231 5.98 16.67 -10.43
CA TYR A 231 5.07 15.70 -9.84
C TYR A 231 5.72 14.34 -9.63
N LYS A 232 6.43 13.86 -10.65
CA LYS A 232 7.20 12.63 -10.56
C LYS A 232 8.28 12.75 -9.48
N ASP A 233 9.04 13.85 -9.45
CA ASP A 233 10.15 14.05 -8.50
C ASP A 233 9.65 14.08 -7.04
N VAL A 234 8.56 14.81 -6.75
CA VAL A 234 7.96 14.85 -5.41
C VAL A 234 7.42 13.48 -5.00
N ALA A 235 6.72 12.77 -5.90
CA ALA A 235 6.21 11.43 -5.61
C ALA A 235 7.34 10.44 -5.31
N ILE A 236 8.44 10.47 -6.09
CA ILE A 236 9.64 9.64 -5.85
C ILE A 236 10.20 9.90 -4.44
N LEU A 237 10.31 11.16 -4.03
CA LEU A 237 10.77 11.49 -2.66
C LEU A 237 9.86 10.87 -1.59
N CYS A 238 8.55 10.85 -1.80
CA CYS A 238 7.62 10.18 -0.90
C CYS A 238 7.86 8.66 -0.84
N TYR A 239 8.12 7.99 -1.96
CA TYR A 239 8.47 6.56 -1.95
C TYR A 239 9.69 6.27 -1.09
N HIS A 240 10.78 7.01 -1.30
CA HIS A 240 12.01 6.86 -0.53
C HIS A 240 11.75 7.07 0.96
N LYS A 241 11.10 8.19 1.32
CA LYS A 241 10.81 8.51 2.71
C LYS A 241 9.95 7.44 3.40
N ILE A 242 8.91 6.95 2.74
CA ILE A 242 7.99 5.94 3.31
C ILE A 242 8.69 4.59 3.45
N VAL A 243 9.47 4.17 2.46
CA VAL A 243 10.24 2.92 2.54
C VAL A 243 11.27 3.01 3.67
N ASP A 244 12.00 4.12 3.80
CA ASP A 244 12.98 4.29 4.86
C ASP A 244 12.32 4.22 6.25
N MET A 245 11.19 4.90 6.46
CA MET A 245 10.44 4.81 7.72
C MET A 245 9.92 3.38 8.00
N LEU A 246 9.51 2.62 6.98
CA LEU A 246 9.12 1.22 7.14
C LEU A 246 10.32 0.34 7.50
N ILE A 247 11.49 0.56 6.92
CA ILE A 247 12.69 -0.21 7.25
C ILE A 247 13.26 0.18 8.61
N GLU A 248 13.09 1.42 9.06
CA GLU A 248 13.36 1.78 10.45
C GLU A 248 12.40 1.04 11.40
N ALA A 249 11.13 0.85 11.01
CA ALA A 249 10.17 0.03 11.76
C ALA A 249 10.61 -1.44 11.92
N ASP A 250 11.33 -1.99 10.95
CA ASP A 250 11.89 -3.36 10.96
C ASP A 250 12.71 -3.64 12.23
N GLN A 251 13.43 -2.63 12.72
CA GLN A 251 14.30 -2.74 13.90
C GLN A 251 13.50 -2.79 15.21
N LEU A 252 12.24 -2.36 15.18
CA LEU A 252 11.39 -2.23 16.36
C LEU A 252 10.43 -3.42 16.53
N VAL A 253 10.32 -4.28 15.50
CA VAL A 253 9.49 -5.49 15.52
C VAL A 253 10.36 -6.75 15.65
N PRO A 254 9.83 -7.84 16.24
CA PRO A 254 10.55 -9.09 16.39
C PRO A 254 10.66 -9.89 15.08
N GLU A 255 11.48 -10.93 15.11
CA GLU A 255 11.66 -11.86 13.97
C GLU A 255 10.51 -12.86 13.82
N SER A 256 9.81 -13.17 14.92
CA SER A 256 8.76 -14.17 14.99
C SER A 256 7.44 -13.56 15.46
N TRP A 257 6.32 -14.07 14.94
CA TRP A 257 4.99 -13.70 15.39
C TRP A 257 4.73 -14.02 16.87
N ALA A 258 5.32 -15.11 17.39
CA ALA A 258 5.16 -15.48 18.81
C ALA A 258 5.73 -14.45 19.79
N GLU A 259 6.56 -13.54 19.31
CA GLU A 259 7.21 -12.50 20.09
C GLU A 259 6.60 -11.10 19.89
N MET A 260 5.62 -11.00 18.98
CA MET A 260 4.98 -9.74 18.56
C MET A 260 3.90 -9.34 19.53
#